data_AF-A0A6G4A3N0-F1
#
_entry.id   AF-A0A6G4A3N0-F1
#
_cell.length_a   1.000
_cell.length_b   1.000
_cell.length_c   1.000
_cell.angle_alpha   90.00
_cell.angle_beta   90.00
_cell.angle_gamma   90.00
#
_symmetry.space_group_name_H-M   'P 1'
#
loop_
_entity.id
_entity.type
_entity.pdbx_description
1 polymer ?
#
loop_
_entity_poly.entity_id
_entity_poly.type
_entity_poly.pdbx_seq_one_letter_code
_entity_poly.pdbx_strand_id
1 'polypeptide(L)'
;MSQLTVVALRKAARKSLPIYLKIALSPLYAARLTLAIRNANLNTINRLFKEVTSGFNSVGSNTFGFSIQFAAPAPANEVGNATNTKGNVRLTVSSLRSISKRVLRLYGKISRDNAFATQLVQAAKVGNNIRLRALITPLLPSNSLVAVQGDRTGIVLQIKSSTGVVFISQFFVL
;
A
#
# COMPACT_ATOMS: atom_id res chain seq x y z
N MET A 1 -20.78 1.91 -10.48
CA MET A 1 -19.32 1.92 -10.69
C MET A 1 -18.65 2.20 -9.36
N SER A 2 -17.72 1.34 -8.93
CA SER A 2 -17.00 1.49 -7.66
C SER A 2 -16.14 2.76 -7.65
N GLN A 3 -16.08 3.45 -6.51
CA GLN A 3 -15.33 4.70 -6.37
C GLN A 3 -14.57 4.76 -5.04
N LEU A 4 -13.32 5.20 -5.09
CA LEU A 4 -12.52 5.48 -3.90
C LEU A 4 -13.17 6.61 -3.10
N THR A 5 -13.53 6.30 -1.86
CA THR A 5 -14.04 7.27 -0.89
C THR A 5 -13.01 7.55 0.18
N VAL A 6 -13.20 8.66 0.92
CA VAL A 6 -12.36 9.00 2.07
C VAL A 6 -12.40 7.88 3.11
N VAL A 7 -13.60 7.36 3.41
CA VAL A 7 -13.78 6.27 4.38
C VAL A 7 -13.04 5.00 3.94
N ALA A 8 -13.16 4.61 2.67
CA ALA A 8 -12.47 3.45 2.12
C ALA A 8 -10.95 3.60 2.19
N LEU A 9 -10.41 4.72 1.68
CA LEU A 9 -8.97 5.00 1.70
C LEU A 9 -8.40 4.97 3.12
N ARG A 10 -9.08 5.62 4.07
CA ARG A 10 -8.67 5.65 5.48
C ARG A 10 -8.73 4.27 6.13
N LYS A 11 -9.75 3.47 5.81
CA LYS A 11 -9.88 2.09 6.31
C LYS A 11 -8.73 1.22 5.82
N ALA A 12 -8.43 1.24 4.52
CA ALA A 12 -7.31 0.51 3.95
C ALA A 12 -5.97 0.93 4.59
N ALA A 13 -5.70 2.24 4.65
CA ALA A 13 -4.46 2.73 5.26
C ALA A 13 -4.33 2.32 6.74
N ARG A 14 -5.40 2.46 7.54
CA ARG A 14 -5.41 2.08 8.96
C ARG A 14 -5.17 0.59 9.15
N LYS A 15 -5.85 -0.25 8.37
CA LYS A 15 -5.78 -1.71 8.52
C LYS A 15 -4.51 -2.32 7.95
N SER A 16 -3.90 -1.71 6.94
CA SER A 16 -2.62 -2.15 6.39
C SER A 16 -1.42 -1.63 7.18
N LEU A 17 -1.53 -0.50 7.89
CA LEU A 17 -0.40 0.11 8.61
C LEU A 17 0.34 -0.85 9.57
N PRO A 18 -0.32 -1.71 10.37
CA PRO A 18 0.37 -2.69 11.22
C PRO A 18 1.24 -3.69 10.44
N ILE A 19 0.83 -4.08 9.23
CA ILE A 19 1.61 -4.96 8.36
C ILE A 19 2.92 -4.28 7.99
N TYR A 20 2.86 -3.07 7.44
CA TYR A 20 4.06 -2.33 7.04
C TYR A 20 4.96 -2.01 8.23
N LEU A 21 4.38 -1.71 9.39
CA LEU A 21 5.13 -1.49 10.62
C LEU A 21 5.89 -2.76 11.05
N LYS A 22 5.23 -3.92 11.06
CA LYS A 22 5.86 -5.20 11.41
C LYS A 22 6.96 -5.57 10.42
N ILE A 23 6.72 -5.40 9.12
CA ILE A 23 7.74 -5.61 8.08
C ILE A 23 8.95 -4.72 8.32
N ALA A 24 8.73 -3.42 8.55
CA ALA A 24 9.80 -2.45 8.76
C ALA A 24 10.70 -2.81 9.96
N LEU A 25 10.08 -3.20 11.07
CA LEU A 25 10.73 -3.39 12.37
C LEU A 25 11.27 -4.81 12.61
N SER A 26 10.66 -5.85 12.03
CA SER A 26 11.06 -7.24 12.27
C SER A 26 11.72 -7.87 11.02
N PRO A 27 13.06 -8.05 11.02
CA PRO A 27 13.76 -8.74 9.94
C PRO A 27 13.22 -10.16 9.69
N LEU A 28 12.91 -10.90 10.77
CA LEU A 28 12.40 -12.26 10.69
C LEU A 28 11.00 -12.31 10.06
N TYR A 29 10.09 -11.42 10.46
CA TYR A 29 8.76 -11.33 9.83
C TYR A 29 8.89 -10.99 8.34
N ALA A 30 9.74 -10.03 7.99
CA ALA A 30 9.98 -9.64 6.60
C ALA A 30 10.58 -10.79 5.77
N ALA A 31 11.47 -11.60 6.34
CA ALA A 31 12.04 -12.78 5.70
C ALA A 31 10.98 -13.85 5.43
N ARG A 32 10.18 -14.21 6.44
CA ARG A 32 9.07 -15.16 6.31
C ARG A 32 8.06 -14.70 5.26
N LEU A 33 7.69 -13.42 5.28
CA LEU A 33 6.74 -12.85 4.32
C LEU A 33 7.32 -12.83 2.90
N THR A 34 8.58 -12.41 2.73
CA THR A 34 9.23 -12.40 1.41
C THR A 34 9.31 -13.79 0.80
N LEU A 35 9.66 -14.80 1.61
CA LEU A 35 9.68 -16.20 1.16
C LEU A 35 8.29 -16.67 0.74
N ALA A 36 7.26 -16.37 1.55
CA ALA A 36 5.89 -16.72 1.23
C ALA A 36 5.40 -16.07 -0.07
N ILE A 37 5.71 -14.79 -0.29
CA ILE A 37 5.38 -14.05 -1.52
C ILE A 37 6.06 -14.69 -2.74
N ARG A 38 7.37 -14.95 -2.65
CA ARG A 38 8.15 -15.56 -3.76
C ARG A 38 7.61 -16.94 -4.17
N ASN A 39 7.03 -17.67 -3.21
CA ASN A 39 6.45 -19.00 -3.44
C ASN A 39 4.94 -18.96 -3.66
N ALA A 40 4.33 -17.78 -3.79
CA ALA A 40 2.87 -17.59 -3.88
C ALA A 40 2.07 -18.35 -2.79
N ASN A 41 2.65 -18.49 -1.59
CA ASN A 41 2.05 -19.27 -0.50
C ASN A 41 1.04 -18.41 0.27
N LEU A 42 -0.18 -18.32 -0.26
CA LEU A 42 -1.27 -17.53 0.31
C LEU A 42 -1.62 -17.93 1.74
N ASN A 43 -1.53 -19.22 2.08
CA ASN A 43 -1.78 -19.71 3.44
C ASN A 43 -0.81 -19.11 4.47
N THR A 44 0.47 -19.00 4.10
CA THR A 44 1.49 -18.40 4.96
C THR A 44 1.34 -16.88 5.03
N ILE A 45 1.04 -16.21 3.91
CA ILE A 45 0.77 -14.76 3.87
C ILE A 45 -0.42 -14.41 4.76
N ASN A 46 -1.53 -15.13 4.60
CA ASN A 46 -2.74 -14.98 5.40
C ASN A 46 -2.45 -15.13 6.91
N ARG A 47 -1.69 -16.16 7.29
CA ARG A 47 -1.29 -16.38 8.69
C ARG A 47 -0.45 -15.23 9.24
N LEU A 48 0.56 -14.80 8.49
CA LEU A 48 1.42 -13.67 8.89
C LEU A 48 0.61 -12.39 9.04
N PHE A 49 -0.32 -12.09 8.11
CA PHE A 49 -1.15 -10.90 8.20
C PHE A 49 -2.10 -10.95 9.41
N LYS A 50 -2.64 -12.11 9.75
CA LYS A 50 -3.44 -12.31 10.97
C LYS A 50 -2.67 -12.06 12.27
N GLU A 51 -1.34 -12.18 12.27
CA GLU A 51 -0.52 -11.84 13.45
C GLU A 51 -0.58 -10.34 13.79
N VAL A 52 -0.97 -9.47 12.84
CA VAL A 52 -0.85 -8.00 12.99
C VAL A 52 -2.07 -7.20 12.57
N THR A 53 -3.00 -7.78 11.81
CA THR A 53 -4.24 -7.11 11.40
C THR A 53 -5.39 -8.11 11.27
N SER A 54 -6.62 -7.60 11.38
CA SER A 54 -7.85 -8.40 11.37
C SER A 54 -8.93 -7.76 10.51
N GLY A 55 -9.89 -8.58 10.07
CA GLY A 55 -11.05 -8.15 9.29
C GLY A 55 -10.74 -7.80 7.83
N PHE A 56 -9.73 -8.46 7.25
CA PHE A 56 -9.54 -8.49 5.80
C PHE A 56 -10.33 -9.65 5.19
N ASN A 57 -10.82 -9.45 3.97
CA ASN A 57 -11.65 -10.42 3.25
C ASN A 57 -10.79 -11.42 2.48
N SER A 58 -9.72 -10.93 1.86
CA SER A 58 -8.83 -11.74 1.03
C SER A 58 -7.41 -11.19 1.03
N VAL A 59 -6.49 -12.04 0.57
CA VAL A 59 -5.10 -11.68 0.29
C VAL A 59 -4.75 -12.17 -1.10
N GLY A 60 -4.02 -11.36 -1.85
CA GLY A 60 -3.44 -11.74 -3.13
C GLY A 60 -1.92 -11.78 -3.04
N SER A 61 -1.30 -12.58 -3.89
CA SER A 61 0.15 -12.59 -4.05
C SER A 61 0.51 -12.99 -5.47
N ASN A 62 1.58 -12.41 -5.96
CA ASN A 62 2.35 -12.94 -7.08
C ASN A 62 3.82 -13.03 -6.62
N THR A 63 4.74 -13.43 -7.50
CA THR A 63 6.18 -13.53 -7.17
C THR A 63 6.85 -12.17 -6.92
N PHE A 64 6.15 -11.06 -7.16
CA PHE A 64 6.64 -9.68 -7.08
C PHE A 64 6.06 -8.88 -5.91
N GLY A 65 5.03 -9.39 -5.23
CA GLY A 65 4.31 -8.62 -4.23
C GLY A 65 3.06 -9.28 -3.68
N PHE A 66 2.32 -8.49 -2.92
CA PHE A 66 1.09 -8.91 -2.25
C PHE A 66 0.00 -7.84 -2.35
N SER A 67 -1.23 -8.25 -2.09
CA SER A 67 -2.37 -7.38 -1.83
C SER A 67 -3.20 -7.89 -0.65
N ILE A 68 -3.94 -6.98 -0.03
CA ILE A 68 -4.88 -7.26 1.05
C ILE A 68 -6.14 -6.42 0.82
N GLN A 69 -7.31 -7.05 0.98
CA GLN A 69 -8.61 -6.44 0.71
C GLN A 69 -9.46 -6.40 1.99
N PHE A 70 -10.21 -5.33 2.16
CA PHE A 70 -11.11 -5.12 3.30
C PHE A 70 -12.49 -4.72 2.79
N ALA A 71 -13.54 -5.14 3.48
CA ALA A 71 -14.87 -4.60 3.22
C ALA A 71 -14.88 -3.07 3.32
N ALA A 72 -15.61 -2.39 2.45
CA ALA A 72 -15.79 -0.95 2.43
C ALA A 72 -17.28 -0.61 2.23
N PRO A 73 -17.75 0.54 2.75
CA PRO A 73 -19.10 1.00 2.42
C PRO A 73 -19.25 1.22 0.91
N ALA A 74 -20.50 1.18 0.44
CA ALA A 74 -20.86 1.63 -0.91
C ALA A 74 -20.28 3.04 -1.19
N PRO A 75 -19.91 3.35 -2.45
CA PRO A 75 -20.07 2.52 -3.65
C PRO A 75 -18.95 1.50 -3.86
N ALA A 76 -17.97 1.39 -2.96
CA ALA A 76 -16.76 0.61 -3.18
C ALA A 76 -16.91 -0.88 -2.86
N ASN A 77 -17.73 -1.29 -1.89
CA ASN A 77 -17.89 -2.66 -1.37
C ASN A 77 -16.61 -3.31 -0.79
N GLU A 78 -15.48 -3.20 -1.48
CA GLU A 78 -14.15 -3.55 -1.03
C GLU A 78 -13.14 -2.43 -1.30
N VAL A 79 -12.11 -2.39 -0.45
CA VAL A 79 -10.94 -1.54 -0.63
C VAL A 79 -9.69 -2.37 -0.41
N GLY A 80 -8.79 -2.29 -1.39
CA GLY A 80 -7.54 -3.01 -1.42
C GLY A 80 -6.33 -2.12 -1.19
N ASN A 81 -5.27 -2.75 -0.71
CA ASN A 81 -3.94 -2.18 -0.72
C ASN A 81 -2.95 -3.21 -1.27
N ALA A 82 -2.12 -2.80 -2.22
CA ALA A 82 -1.15 -3.67 -2.88
C ALA A 82 0.26 -3.07 -2.83
N THR A 83 1.27 -3.94 -2.81
CA THR A 83 2.68 -3.58 -2.94
C THR A 83 3.38 -4.62 -3.79
N ASN A 84 3.89 -4.20 -4.93
CA ASN A 84 4.59 -5.04 -5.90
C ASN A 84 5.90 -4.37 -6.33
N THR A 85 6.93 -5.14 -6.67
CA THR A 85 8.07 -4.59 -7.41
C THR A 85 7.62 -4.21 -8.83
N LYS A 86 8.22 -3.17 -9.41
CA LYS A 86 7.98 -2.76 -10.80
C LYS A 86 8.86 -3.59 -11.74
N GLY A 87 8.25 -4.16 -12.79
CA GLY A 87 8.95 -5.01 -13.75
C GLY A 87 9.36 -6.37 -13.18
N ASN A 88 10.35 -7.03 -13.79
CA ASN A 88 10.77 -8.40 -13.44
C ASN A 88 11.78 -8.47 -12.29
N VAL A 89 11.77 -7.49 -11.37
CA VAL A 89 12.72 -7.43 -10.26
C VAL A 89 12.20 -8.28 -9.11
N ARG A 90 12.96 -9.31 -8.72
CA ARG A 90 12.60 -10.16 -7.57
C ARG A 90 12.54 -9.35 -6.27
N LEU A 91 11.45 -9.51 -5.52
CA LEU A 91 11.31 -8.94 -4.18
C LEU A 91 12.39 -9.49 -3.25
N THR A 92 13.06 -8.66 -2.44
CA THR A 92 14.04 -9.10 -1.43
C THR A 92 13.61 -8.65 -0.05
N VAL A 93 14.16 -9.27 1.00
CA VAL A 93 13.86 -8.86 2.38
C VAL A 93 14.26 -7.40 2.61
N SER A 94 15.44 -6.99 2.13
CA SER A 94 15.93 -5.61 2.27
C SER A 94 15.06 -4.60 1.53
N SER A 95 14.64 -4.91 0.29
CA SER A 95 13.79 -4.02 -0.50
C SER A 95 12.38 -3.91 0.09
N LEU A 96 11.79 -5.02 0.53
CA LEU A 96 10.48 -5.06 1.21
C LEU A 96 10.47 -4.25 2.51
N ARG A 97 11.52 -4.39 3.33
CA ARG A 97 11.68 -3.60 4.56
C ARG A 97 11.85 -2.12 4.26
N SER A 98 12.66 -1.79 3.26
CA SER A 98 12.88 -0.40 2.86
C SER A 98 11.58 0.25 2.40
N ILE A 99 10.82 -0.37 1.49
CA ILE A 99 9.57 0.25 1.02
C ILE A 99 8.57 0.42 2.17
N SER A 100 8.49 -0.58 3.05
CA SER A 100 7.58 -0.54 4.20
C SER A 100 7.87 0.63 5.12
N LYS A 101 9.15 0.88 5.45
CA LYS A 101 9.56 2.07 6.23
C LYS A 101 9.15 3.39 5.56
N ARG A 102 9.31 3.47 4.24
CA ARG A 102 9.07 4.71 3.47
C ARG A 102 7.59 5.11 3.45
N VAL A 103 6.67 4.14 3.43
CA VAL A 103 5.23 4.43 3.37
C VAL A 103 4.59 4.69 4.74
N LEU A 104 5.27 4.41 5.86
CA LEU A 104 4.68 4.52 7.20
C LEU A 104 4.11 5.92 7.50
N ARG A 105 4.85 6.99 7.18
CA ARG A 105 4.40 8.37 7.43
C ARG A 105 3.18 8.71 6.58
N LEU A 106 3.18 8.33 5.31
CA LEU A 106 2.05 8.52 4.41
C LEU A 106 0.81 7.77 4.91
N TYR A 107 0.93 6.49 5.20
CA TYR A 107 -0.19 5.65 5.63
C TYR A 107 -0.73 6.09 7.00
N GLY A 108 0.17 6.47 7.92
CA GLY A 108 -0.16 7.10 9.18
C GLY A 108 -0.98 8.39 8.99
N LYS A 109 -0.51 9.29 8.12
CA LYS A 109 -1.21 10.54 7.81
C LYS A 109 -2.58 10.30 7.19
N ILE A 110 -2.70 9.41 6.20
CA ILE A 110 -3.99 9.02 5.62
C ILE A 110 -4.93 8.48 6.71
N SER A 111 -4.46 7.58 7.57
CA SER A 111 -5.31 6.91 8.56
C SER A 111 -5.89 7.86 9.61
N ARG A 112 -5.15 8.92 9.98
CA ARG A 112 -5.46 9.82 11.11
C ARG A 112 -6.05 11.16 10.68
N ASP A 113 -5.60 11.74 9.58
CA ASP A 113 -6.00 13.07 9.13
C ASP A 113 -7.10 13.01 8.06
N ASN A 114 -8.31 13.45 8.44
CA ASN A 114 -9.45 13.46 7.53
C ASN A 114 -9.27 14.45 6.38
N ALA A 115 -8.78 15.66 6.67
CA ALA A 115 -8.65 16.71 5.68
C ALA A 115 -7.61 16.31 4.62
N PHE A 116 -6.50 15.70 5.05
CA PHE A 116 -5.51 15.16 4.13
C PHE A 116 -6.08 14.04 3.25
N ALA A 117 -6.81 13.08 3.83
CA ALA A 117 -7.43 12.00 3.06
C ALA A 117 -8.48 12.52 2.07
N THR A 118 -9.28 13.53 2.45
CA THR A 118 -10.21 14.22 1.55
C THR A 118 -9.49 14.85 0.37
N GLN A 119 -8.40 15.59 0.62
CA GLN A 119 -7.62 16.22 -0.45
C GLN A 119 -7.03 15.18 -1.42
N LEU A 120 -6.52 14.06 -0.91
CA LEU A 120 -6.03 12.97 -1.76
C LEU A 120 -7.13 12.37 -2.64
N VAL A 121 -8.28 12.04 -2.05
CA VAL A 121 -9.40 11.45 -2.79
C VAL A 121 -9.93 12.42 -3.85
N GLN A 122 -10.07 13.71 -3.54
CA GLN A 122 -10.53 14.69 -4.51
C GLN A 122 -9.53 14.86 -5.66
N ALA A 123 -8.23 14.97 -5.35
CA ALA A 123 -7.20 15.06 -6.38
C ALA A 123 -7.16 13.81 -7.28
N ALA A 124 -7.34 12.61 -6.70
CA ALA A 124 -7.40 11.36 -7.46
C ALA A 124 -8.64 11.29 -8.37
N LYS A 125 -9.82 11.63 -7.85
CA LYS A 125 -11.09 11.57 -8.60
C LYS A 125 -11.09 12.37 -9.90
N VAL A 126 -10.33 13.46 -9.96
CA VAL A 126 -10.20 14.34 -11.13
C VAL A 126 -8.88 14.13 -11.89
N GLY A 127 -8.06 13.14 -11.52
CA GLY A 127 -6.79 12.86 -12.19
C GLY A 127 -5.69 13.93 -11.98
N ASN A 128 -5.78 14.74 -10.93
CA ASN A 128 -4.82 15.81 -10.67
C ASN A 128 -3.52 15.26 -10.03
N ASN A 129 -2.69 14.65 -10.87
CA ASN A 129 -1.44 14.01 -10.46
C ASN A 129 -0.40 15.00 -9.91
N ILE A 130 -0.44 16.26 -10.34
CA ILE A 130 0.42 17.33 -9.80
C ILE A 130 0.08 17.58 -8.33
N ARG A 131 -1.21 17.73 -8.01
CA ARG A 131 -1.68 17.92 -6.63
C ARG A 131 -1.41 16.68 -5.77
N LEU A 132 -1.64 15.47 -6.30
CA LEU A 132 -1.29 14.22 -5.59
C LEU A 132 0.21 14.19 -5.24
N ARG A 133 1.07 14.52 -6.20
CA ARG A 133 2.53 14.59 -5.98
C ARG A 133 2.87 15.59 -4.90
N ALA A 134 2.30 16.80 -4.93
CA ALA A 134 2.53 17.84 -3.94
C ALA A 134 2.10 17.41 -2.52
N LEU A 135 0.97 16.71 -2.38
CA LEU A 135 0.48 16.22 -1.10
C LEU A 135 1.34 15.08 -0.53
N ILE A 136 1.83 14.18 -1.39
CA ILE A 136 2.50 12.94 -0.96
C ILE A 136 4.01 13.13 -0.75
N THR A 137 4.67 13.94 -1.59
CA THR A 137 6.13 14.11 -1.55
C THR A 137 6.67 14.46 -0.15
N PRO A 138 6.07 15.39 0.62
CA PRO A 138 6.57 15.74 1.96
C PRO A 138 6.51 14.60 2.99
N LEU A 139 5.74 13.55 2.71
CA LEU A 139 5.55 12.40 3.61
C LEU A 139 6.46 11.23 3.25
N LEU A 140 7.21 11.32 2.16
CA LEU A 140 8.18 10.32 1.72
C LEU A 140 9.60 10.89 1.84
N PRO A 141 10.64 10.05 1.94
CA PRO A 141 12.00 10.56 1.87
C PRO A 141 12.28 11.24 0.52
N SER A 142 13.18 12.22 0.52
CA SER A 142 13.58 12.97 -0.68
C SER A 142 13.92 12.03 -1.85
N ASN A 143 13.48 12.42 -3.05
CA ASN A 143 13.71 11.70 -4.32
C ASN A 143 13.23 10.25 -4.36
N SER A 144 12.37 9.82 -3.43
CA SER A 144 11.83 8.46 -3.44
C SER A 144 10.56 8.29 -4.25
N LEU A 145 9.77 9.35 -4.44
CA LEU A 145 8.55 9.31 -5.27
C LEU A 145 8.91 9.47 -6.76
N VAL A 146 8.88 8.37 -7.49
CA VAL A 146 9.15 8.31 -8.93
C VAL A 146 7.95 8.80 -9.73
N ALA A 147 6.76 8.31 -9.41
CA ALA A 147 5.52 8.71 -10.07
C ALA A 147 4.34 8.54 -9.12
N VAL A 148 3.27 9.31 -9.38
CA VAL A 148 1.97 9.13 -8.75
C VAL A 148 0.89 9.34 -9.80
N GLN A 149 -0.11 8.48 -9.75
CA GLN A 149 -1.30 8.55 -10.57
C GLN A 149 -2.52 8.27 -9.69
N GLY A 150 -3.63 8.93 -9.97
CA GLY A 150 -4.89 8.63 -9.33
C GLY A 150 -6.04 8.78 -10.29
N ASP A 151 -7.11 8.05 -10.02
CA ASP A 151 -8.36 8.12 -10.73
C ASP A 151 -9.52 7.91 -9.75
N ARG A 152 -10.72 7.63 -10.27
CA ARG A 152 -11.90 7.37 -9.45
C ARG A 152 -11.81 6.06 -8.65
N THR A 153 -10.99 5.11 -9.07
CA THR A 153 -10.88 3.77 -8.48
C THR A 153 -9.71 3.65 -7.50
N GLY A 154 -8.69 4.49 -7.61
CA GLY A 154 -7.49 4.31 -6.78
C GLY A 154 -6.44 5.40 -6.87
N ILE A 155 -5.37 5.15 -6.11
CA ILE A 155 -4.13 5.93 -6.11
C ILE A 155 -2.97 4.95 -6.24
N VAL A 156 -2.13 5.15 -7.25
CA VAL A 156 -0.94 4.36 -7.56
C VAL A 156 0.30 5.21 -7.32
N LEU A 157 1.25 4.68 -6.57
CA LEU A 157 2.54 5.30 -6.26
C LEU A 157 3.66 4.42 -6.78
N GLN A 158 4.60 5.02 -7.49
CA GLN A 158 5.89 4.39 -7.79
C GLN A 158 6.94 4.95 -6.83
N ILE A 159 7.47 4.11 -5.95
CA ILE A 159 8.38 4.52 -4.89
C ILE A 159 9.69 3.75 -4.99
N LYS A 160 10.81 4.47 -5.09
CA LYS A 160 12.16 3.91 -5.07
C LYS A 160 12.57 3.57 -3.64
N SER A 161 12.96 2.31 -3.43
CA SER A 161 13.56 1.83 -2.18
C SER A 161 15.02 2.27 -2.03
N SER A 162 15.62 2.10 -0.85
CA SER A 162 17.05 2.37 -0.65
C SER A 162 17.96 1.42 -1.45
N THR A 163 17.45 0.26 -1.88
CA THR A 163 18.19 -0.70 -2.71
C THR A 163 18.02 -0.43 -4.21
N GLY A 164 17.44 0.71 -4.59
CA GLY A 164 17.22 1.08 -5.99
C GLY A 164 15.98 0.46 -6.65
N VAL A 165 15.38 -0.58 -6.05
CA VAL A 165 14.17 -1.23 -6.57
C VAL A 165 12.99 -0.27 -6.48
N VAL A 166 12.24 -0.12 -7.57
CA VAL A 166 11.01 0.65 -7.64
C VAL A 166 9.83 -0.26 -7.30
N PHE A 167 8.98 0.19 -6.38
CA PHE A 167 7.76 -0.48 -5.97
C PHE A 167 6.54 0.26 -6.50
N ILE A 168 5.53 -0.49 -6.92
CA ILE A 168 4.17 -0.02 -7.13
C ILE A 168 3.41 -0.26 -5.83
N SER A 169 3.04 0.83 -5.15
CA SER A 169 2.18 0.82 -3.96
C SER A 169 0.84 1.43 -4.32
N GLN A 170 -0.25 0.71 -4.08
CA GLN A 170 -1.57 1.11 -4.58
C GLN A 170 -2.65 1.00 -3.51
N PHE A 171 -3.53 1.98 -3.46
CA PHE A 171 -4.87 1.86 -2.89
C PHE A 171 -5.88 1.77 -4.04
N PHE A 172 -6.83 0.85 -3.97
CA PHE A 172 -7.83 0.65 -5.02
C PHE A 172 -9.15 0.16 -4.43
N VAL A 173 -10.24 0.34 -5.16
CA VAL A 173 -11.55 -0.25 -4.86
C VAL A 173 -11.96 -1.21 -5.98
N LEU A 174 -12.80 -2.20 -5.66
CA LEU A 174 -13.30 -3.21 -6.59
C LEU A 174 -14.81 -3.12 -6.70
#